data_AF-A0A926Q7P9-F1
#
_entry.id   AF-A0A926Q7P9-F1
#
_cell.length_a   1.000
_cell.length_b   1.000
_cell.length_c   1.000
_cell.angle_alpha   90.00
_cell.angle_beta   90.00
_cell.angle_gamma   90.00
#
_symmetry.space_group_name_H-M   'P 1'
#
loop_
_entity.id
_entity.type
_entity.pdbx_description
1 polymer ?
#
loop_
_entity_poly.entity_id
_entity_poly.type
_entity_poly.pdbx_seq_one_letter_code
_entity_poly.pdbx_strand_id
1 'polypeptide(L)'
;MSPDFLSLPLRPGKPRATGLTHVLDKGLPVSQTRALLEAAGEFVDIWKFGWGTAYLDRELDAKLTLLARHGVQACLGGTLLEIAWSQGRVEECMAWAAEVGVPLVEVSRGVMPMSLADKTRLIARAARSFTVLTEVGFKDPARRLDLWQWKDEVRHDLAAGAWLVITEGRESGTAGTYDASGEVIEEIVDTVVGVAGPGRLLFEAPRRDQQAWCISRFGSDVNLGNIALDDVVNLEALRLGLRADTAVIRAAPASW
;
A
#
# COMPACT_ATOMS: atom_id res chain seq x y z
N MET A 1 -23.88 20.12 -1.51
CA MET A 1 -24.29 19.46 -0.26
C MET A 1 -24.03 17.98 -0.43
N SER A 2 -23.35 17.35 0.51
CA SER A 2 -23.15 15.89 0.51
C SER A 2 -24.41 15.22 1.04
N PRO A 3 -24.79 14.03 0.53
CA PRO A 3 -25.93 13.29 1.05
C PRO A 3 -25.66 12.84 2.50
N ASP A 4 -26.67 12.96 3.37
CA ASP A 4 -26.59 12.64 4.81
C ASP A 4 -27.71 11.70 5.30
N PHE A 5 -28.49 11.14 4.37
CA PHE A 5 -29.65 10.29 4.67
C PHE A 5 -29.30 8.84 5.05
N LEU A 6 -28.02 8.43 4.93
CA LEU A 6 -27.54 7.09 5.30
C LEU A 6 -26.71 7.13 6.59
N SER A 7 -26.86 6.12 7.44
CA SER A 7 -25.94 5.86 8.55
C SER A 7 -24.76 5.02 8.06
N LEU A 8 -23.64 5.67 7.78
CA LEU A 8 -22.44 5.04 7.22
C LEU A 8 -21.34 4.86 8.29
N PRO A 9 -20.40 3.92 8.12
CA PRO A 9 -19.19 3.85 8.92
C PRO A 9 -18.47 5.20 8.96
N LEU A 10 -17.95 5.57 10.14
CA LEU A 10 -17.09 6.74 10.27
C LEU A 10 -15.77 6.47 9.55
N ARG A 11 -15.28 7.46 8.82
CA ARG A 11 -13.98 7.44 8.15
C ARG A 11 -13.12 8.58 8.69
N PRO A 12 -11.84 8.34 9.00
CA PRO A 12 -10.93 9.41 9.38
C PRO A 12 -10.73 10.39 8.22
N GLY A 13 -10.59 11.68 8.53
CA GLY A 13 -10.15 12.68 7.55
C GLY A 13 -8.63 12.64 7.33
N LYS A 14 -8.15 13.33 6.30
CA LYS A 14 -6.71 13.49 6.06
C LYS A 14 -6.04 14.47 7.05
N PRO A 15 -4.76 14.25 7.42
CA PRO A 15 -3.93 13.09 7.10
C PRO A 15 -4.35 11.86 7.92
N ARG A 16 -4.50 10.70 7.24
CA ARG A 16 -4.92 9.45 7.88
C ARG A 16 -3.72 8.71 8.47
N ALA A 17 -3.93 8.06 9.62
CA ALA A 17 -2.97 7.12 10.22
C ALA A 17 -3.40 5.65 10.08
N THR A 18 -4.68 5.42 9.80
CA THR A 18 -5.31 4.11 9.55
C THR A 18 -6.37 4.26 8.46
N GLY A 19 -6.82 3.15 7.89
CA GLY A 19 -7.77 3.15 6.78
C GLY A 19 -7.18 3.77 5.52
N LEU A 20 -5.87 3.60 5.35
CA LEU A 20 -5.10 4.15 4.25
C LEU A 20 -5.48 3.49 2.93
N THR A 21 -5.56 4.30 1.89
CA THR A 21 -5.61 3.88 0.49
C THR A 21 -4.28 4.20 -0.17
N HIS A 22 -3.52 3.15 -0.46
CA HIS A 22 -2.28 3.20 -1.19
C HIS A 22 -2.51 2.72 -2.63
N VAL A 23 -2.42 3.65 -3.59
CA VAL A 23 -2.64 3.36 -5.02
C VAL A 23 -1.35 3.02 -5.75
N LEU A 24 -1.47 2.25 -6.83
CA LEU A 24 -0.35 1.89 -7.72
C LEU A 24 -0.43 2.68 -9.04
N ASP A 25 0.53 3.56 -9.27
CA ASP A 25 0.73 4.26 -10.54
C ASP A 25 1.79 3.56 -11.38
N LYS A 26 1.40 3.18 -12.60
CA LYS A 26 2.23 2.44 -13.56
C LYS A 26 2.76 3.32 -14.70
N GLY A 27 2.65 4.64 -14.58
CA GLY A 27 3.07 5.63 -15.59
C GLY A 27 1.94 6.50 -16.13
N LEU A 28 0.95 6.83 -15.30
CA LEU A 28 -0.19 7.66 -15.67
C LEU A 28 0.28 9.10 -16.02
N PRO A 29 -0.14 9.76 -17.10
CA PRO A 29 0.27 11.14 -17.37
C PRO A 29 -0.24 12.13 -16.30
N VAL A 30 0.47 13.25 -16.08
CA VAL A 30 0.10 14.22 -15.03
C VAL A 30 -1.31 14.80 -15.21
N SER A 31 -1.79 14.91 -16.45
CA SER A 31 -3.14 15.38 -16.78
C SER A 31 -4.23 14.42 -16.27
N GLN A 32 -3.99 13.11 -16.36
CA GLN A 32 -4.91 12.09 -15.85
C GLN A 32 -4.79 11.96 -14.33
N THR A 33 -3.58 12.08 -13.77
CA THR A 33 -3.39 12.18 -12.31
C THR A 33 -4.20 13.34 -11.73
N ARG A 34 -4.19 14.51 -12.40
CA ARG A 34 -4.98 15.68 -11.99
C ARG A 34 -6.47 15.39 -11.99
N ALA A 35 -7.01 14.86 -13.09
CA ALA A 35 -8.43 14.56 -13.19
C ALA A 35 -8.89 13.58 -12.08
N LEU A 36 -8.08 12.56 -11.78
CA LEU A 36 -8.37 11.61 -10.70
C LEU A 36 -8.34 12.28 -9.33
N LEU A 37 -7.31 13.07 -9.02
CA LEU A 37 -7.17 13.72 -7.72
C LEU A 37 -8.25 14.78 -7.47
N GLU A 38 -8.71 15.46 -8.51
CA GLU A 38 -9.85 16.39 -8.43
C GLU A 38 -11.17 15.66 -8.15
N ALA A 39 -11.35 14.45 -8.69
CA ALA A 39 -12.58 13.67 -8.52
C ALA A 39 -12.60 12.84 -7.22
N ALA A 40 -11.47 12.23 -6.85
CA ALA A 40 -11.39 11.19 -5.83
C ALA A 40 -10.14 11.30 -4.92
N GLY A 41 -9.40 12.42 -5.00
CA GLY A 41 -8.15 12.60 -4.24
C GLY A 41 -8.33 12.55 -2.72
N GLU A 42 -9.52 12.86 -2.20
CA GLU A 42 -9.84 12.72 -0.77
C GLU A 42 -9.73 11.28 -0.27
N PHE A 43 -9.90 10.29 -1.15
CA PHE A 43 -9.88 8.86 -0.81
C PHE A 43 -8.52 8.20 -1.04
N VAL A 44 -7.50 8.94 -1.48
CA VAL A 44 -6.14 8.44 -1.74
C VAL A 44 -5.19 9.02 -0.71
N ASP A 45 -4.39 8.20 -0.02
CA ASP A 45 -3.44 8.67 0.99
C ASP A 45 -2.00 8.56 0.51
N ILE A 46 -1.66 7.45 -0.15
CA ILE A 46 -0.31 7.17 -0.66
C ILE A 46 -0.38 6.86 -2.15
N TRP A 47 0.52 7.47 -2.93
CA TRP A 47 0.66 7.25 -4.36
C TRP A 47 2.00 6.58 -4.66
N LYS A 48 1.99 5.27 -4.88
CA LYS A 48 3.20 4.51 -5.22
C LYS A 48 3.48 4.62 -6.70
N PHE A 49 4.63 5.19 -7.05
CA PHE A 49 5.21 5.02 -8.37
C PHE A 49 5.75 3.59 -8.48
N GLY A 50 5.01 2.75 -9.20
CA GLY A 50 5.25 1.31 -9.27
C GLY A 50 6.67 0.99 -9.71
N TRP A 51 7.28 -0.02 -9.07
CA TRP A 51 8.62 -0.52 -9.35
C TRP A 51 9.65 0.60 -9.52
N GLY A 52 10.08 0.88 -10.76
CA GLY A 52 11.03 1.92 -11.15
C GLY A 52 10.44 2.96 -12.10
N THR A 53 9.11 3.11 -12.17
CA THR A 53 8.46 4.08 -13.06
C THR A 53 8.87 5.53 -12.78
N ALA A 54 9.08 5.91 -11.51
CA ALA A 54 9.52 7.25 -11.15
C ALA A 54 10.84 7.64 -11.84
N TYR A 55 11.75 6.69 -12.06
CA TYR A 55 13.01 6.92 -12.76
C TYR A 55 12.83 7.23 -14.27
N LEU A 56 11.68 6.86 -14.84
CA LEU A 56 11.33 7.06 -16.25
C LEU A 56 10.37 8.24 -16.46
N ASP A 57 9.75 8.74 -15.39
CA ASP A 57 8.67 9.73 -15.47
C ASP A 57 9.23 11.13 -15.71
N ARG A 58 9.01 11.65 -16.92
CA ARG A 58 9.46 12.99 -17.32
C ARG A 58 8.63 14.12 -16.70
N GLU A 59 7.51 13.79 -16.07
CA GLU A 59 6.60 14.73 -15.42
C GLU A 59 6.60 14.54 -13.88
N LEU A 60 7.61 13.83 -13.34
CA LEU A 60 7.69 13.49 -11.92
C LEU A 60 7.50 14.72 -11.01
N ASP A 61 8.28 15.79 -11.21
CA ASP A 61 8.20 16.99 -10.38
C ASP A 61 6.80 17.63 -10.38
N ALA A 62 6.14 17.63 -11.54
CA ALA A 62 4.79 18.15 -11.70
C ALA A 62 3.76 17.28 -10.96
N LYS A 63 3.93 15.96 -11.01
CA LYS A 63 3.11 15.02 -10.23
C LYS A 63 3.35 15.15 -8.74
N LEU A 64 4.60 15.22 -8.27
CA LEU A 64 4.92 15.37 -6.85
C LEU A 64 4.30 16.65 -6.28
N THR A 65 4.41 17.76 -7.01
CA THR A 65 3.76 19.03 -6.66
C THR A 65 2.24 18.89 -6.59
N LEU A 66 1.63 18.20 -7.55
CA LEU A 66 0.20 17.97 -7.60
C LEU A 66 -0.28 17.08 -6.44
N LEU A 67 0.40 15.97 -6.17
CA LEU A 67 0.08 15.05 -5.07
C LEU A 67 0.13 15.76 -3.72
N ALA A 68 1.18 16.56 -3.49
CA ALA A 68 1.33 17.35 -2.26
C ALA A 68 0.16 18.33 -2.05
N ARG A 69 -0.33 18.98 -3.11
CA ARG A 69 -1.50 19.89 -3.03
C ARG A 69 -2.79 19.19 -2.62
N HIS A 70 -2.92 17.89 -2.90
CA HIS A 70 -4.07 17.07 -2.51
C HIS A 70 -3.84 16.30 -1.20
N GLY A 71 -2.76 16.58 -0.48
CA GLY A 71 -2.40 15.85 0.73
C GLY A 71 -2.20 14.36 0.49
N VAL A 72 -1.64 13.99 -0.68
CA VAL A 72 -1.29 12.62 -1.05
C VAL A 72 0.23 12.46 -0.98
N GLN A 73 0.68 11.44 -0.26
CA GLN A 73 2.11 11.19 -0.09
C GLN A 73 2.64 10.34 -1.24
N ALA A 74 3.60 10.87 -2.00
CA ALA A 74 4.31 10.10 -3.01
C ALA A 74 5.22 9.05 -2.36
N CYS A 75 5.27 7.85 -2.96
CA CYS A 75 6.13 6.75 -2.53
C CYS A 75 6.89 6.16 -3.73
N LEU A 76 8.21 5.93 -3.58
CA LEU A 76 8.97 5.16 -4.56
C LEU A 76 8.75 3.65 -4.36
N GLY A 77 8.55 2.91 -5.44
CA GLY A 77 8.46 1.45 -5.40
C GLY A 77 9.76 0.77 -4.97
N GLY A 78 9.66 -0.32 -4.21
CA GLY A 78 10.80 -0.97 -3.57
C GLY A 78 11.74 -1.64 -4.56
N THR A 79 11.22 -2.08 -5.72
CA THR A 79 12.04 -2.64 -6.80
C THR A 79 13.08 -1.65 -7.32
N LEU A 80 12.81 -0.33 -7.36
CA LEU A 80 13.81 0.67 -7.73
C LEU A 80 14.97 0.67 -6.72
N LEU A 81 14.64 0.64 -5.43
CA LEU A 81 15.65 0.65 -4.36
C LEU A 81 16.42 -0.68 -4.29
N GLU A 82 15.78 -1.82 -4.58
CA GLU A 82 16.45 -3.11 -4.75
C GLU A 82 17.47 -3.07 -5.89
N ILE A 83 17.12 -2.50 -7.05
CA ILE A 83 18.03 -2.34 -8.18
C ILE A 83 19.21 -1.42 -7.82
N ALA A 84 18.93 -0.29 -7.15
CA ALA A 84 19.99 0.60 -6.68
C ALA A 84 20.92 -0.11 -5.69
N TRP A 85 20.36 -0.94 -4.79
CA TRP A 85 21.14 -1.74 -3.85
C TRP A 85 22.04 -2.76 -4.53
N SER A 86 21.52 -3.52 -5.49
CA SER A 86 22.31 -4.54 -6.18
C SER A 86 23.46 -3.96 -7.02
N GLN A 87 23.38 -2.68 -7.36
CA GLN A 87 24.41 -1.93 -8.09
C GLN A 87 25.33 -1.12 -7.16
N GLY A 88 25.12 -1.12 -5.84
CA GLY A 88 25.89 -0.31 -4.89
C GLY A 88 25.61 1.19 -4.99
N ARG A 89 24.41 1.57 -5.45
CA ARG A 89 23.96 2.94 -5.78
C ARG A 89 22.83 3.45 -4.88
N VAL A 90 22.65 2.87 -3.70
CA VAL A 90 21.56 3.20 -2.77
C VAL A 90 21.62 4.67 -2.35
N GLU A 91 22.81 5.16 -2.04
CA GLU A 91 22.99 6.52 -1.54
C GLU A 91 22.62 7.55 -2.62
N GLU A 92 22.98 7.30 -3.88
CA GLU A 92 22.56 8.14 -5.00
C GLU A 92 21.05 8.08 -5.23
N CYS A 93 20.44 6.90 -5.11
CA CYS A 93 18.98 6.76 -5.23
C CYS A 93 18.23 7.51 -4.13
N MET A 94 18.71 7.42 -2.87
CA MET A 94 18.13 8.16 -1.74
C MET A 94 18.39 9.67 -1.86
N ALA A 95 19.58 10.09 -2.31
CA ALA A 95 19.88 11.50 -2.54
C ALA A 95 18.95 12.09 -3.60
N TRP A 96 18.77 11.39 -4.72
CA TRP A 96 17.80 11.78 -5.76
C TRP A 96 16.38 11.85 -5.21
N ALA A 97 15.91 10.83 -4.48
CA ALA A 97 14.56 10.81 -3.89
C ALA A 97 14.32 12.00 -2.94
N ALA A 98 15.33 12.37 -2.15
CA ALA A 98 15.29 13.55 -1.28
C ALA A 98 15.28 14.86 -2.10
N GLU A 99 16.10 14.95 -3.15
CA GLU A 99 16.20 16.13 -4.02
C GLU A 99 14.89 16.43 -4.72
N VAL A 100 14.22 15.42 -5.29
CA VAL A 100 12.91 15.59 -5.94
C VAL A 100 11.76 15.74 -4.93
N GLY A 101 12.02 15.53 -3.64
CA GLY A 101 11.05 15.76 -2.57
C GLY A 101 10.05 14.63 -2.36
N VAL A 102 10.43 13.37 -2.62
CA VAL A 102 9.58 12.21 -2.30
C VAL A 102 9.62 11.95 -0.77
N PRO A 103 8.47 11.93 -0.08
CA PRO A 103 8.43 11.74 1.38
C PRO A 103 8.57 10.28 1.82
N LEU A 104 8.13 9.32 1.01
CA LEU A 104 8.09 7.90 1.35
C LEU A 104 8.97 7.06 0.41
N VAL A 105 9.65 6.06 0.97
CA VAL A 105 10.34 5.03 0.18
C VAL A 105 9.90 3.65 0.64
N GLU A 106 9.73 2.75 -0.32
CA GLU A 106 9.49 1.33 -0.06
C GLU A 106 10.83 0.57 -0.01
N VAL A 107 11.04 -0.27 1.00
CA VAL A 107 12.20 -1.17 1.10
C VAL A 107 11.73 -2.62 1.05
N SER A 108 12.10 -3.31 -0.02
CA SER A 108 11.72 -4.70 -0.30
C SER A 108 12.97 -5.56 -0.55
N ARG A 109 12.79 -6.88 -0.57
CA ARG A 109 13.81 -7.87 -1.01
C ARG A 109 13.19 -8.96 -1.88
N GLY A 110 12.16 -8.58 -2.64
CA GLY A 110 11.29 -9.50 -3.36
C GLY A 110 11.87 -9.96 -4.71
N VAL A 111 12.88 -9.25 -5.23
CA VAL A 111 13.44 -9.44 -6.59
C VAL A 111 14.94 -9.73 -6.53
N MET A 112 15.72 -8.86 -5.90
CA MET A 112 17.17 -8.99 -5.78
C MET A 112 17.55 -9.93 -4.62
N PRO A 113 18.69 -10.65 -4.69
CA PRO A 113 19.13 -11.56 -3.64
C PRO A 113 19.72 -10.83 -2.42
N MET A 114 18.95 -9.92 -1.83
CA MET A 114 19.31 -9.19 -0.61
C MET A 114 19.07 -10.07 0.61
N SER A 115 19.98 -10.07 1.60
CA SER A 115 19.78 -10.79 2.86
C SER A 115 18.84 -10.03 3.81
N LEU A 116 18.25 -10.71 4.80
CA LEU A 116 17.42 -10.05 5.82
C LEU A 116 18.23 -8.99 6.61
N ALA A 117 19.49 -9.28 6.90
CA ALA A 117 20.39 -8.36 7.57
C ALA A 117 20.67 -7.10 6.73
N ASP A 118 20.86 -7.26 5.42
CA ASP A 118 21.06 -6.12 4.53
C ASP A 118 19.79 -5.28 4.38
N LYS A 119 18.62 -5.92 4.26
CA LYS A 119 17.31 -5.22 4.29
C LYS A 119 17.14 -4.42 5.57
N THR A 120 17.43 -5.03 6.72
CA THR A 120 17.36 -4.37 8.04
C THR A 120 18.25 -3.13 8.10
N ARG A 121 19.50 -3.21 7.62
CA ARG A 121 20.41 -2.06 7.55
C ARG A 121 19.90 -0.98 6.60
N LEU A 122 19.34 -1.37 5.46
CA LEU A 122 18.78 -0.46 4.47
C LEU A 122 17.56 0.30 5.04
N ILE A 123 16.66 -0.38 5.75
CA ILE A 123 15.52 0.24 6.43
C ILE A 123 16.00 1.28 7.44
N ALA A 124 16.90 0.89 8.34
CA ALA A 124 17.43 1.79 9.37
C ALA A 124 18.19 2.98 8.77
N ARG A 125 18.80 2.81 7.60
CA ARG A 125 19.46 3.89 6.85
C ARG A 125 18.46 4.84 6.20
N ALA A 126 17.42 4.32 5.54
CA ALA A 126 16.38 5.09 4.89
C ALA A 126 15.49 5.86 5.88
N ALA A 127 15.18 5.25 7.03
CA ALA A 127 14.37 5.85 8.10
C ALA A 127 14.97 7.12 8.71
N ARG A 128 16.25 7.43 8.44
CA ARG A 128 16.89 8.69 8.84
C ARG A 128 16.42 9.89 8.03
N SER A 129 15.82 9.67 6.86
CA SER A 129 15.51 10.73 5.89
C SER A 129 14.10 10.59 5.29
N PHE A 130 13.48 9.42 5.36
CA PHE A 130 12.18 9.13 4.77
C PHE A 130 11.25 8.44 5.75
N THR A 131 9.94 8.52 5.48
CA THR A 131 9.00 7.56 6.06
C THR A 131 9.13 6.26 5.27
N VAL A 132 9.46 5.16 5.94
CA VAL A 132 9.74 3.89 5.27
C VAL A 132 8.52 2.98 5.34
N LEU A 133 8.06 2.53 4.17
CA LEU A 133 7.24 1.32 4.06
C LEU A 133 8.17 0.17 3.73
N THR A 134 7.94 -1.00 4.29
CA THR A 134 8.67 -2.21 3.89
C THR A 134 7.72 -3.19 3.22
N GLU A 135 8.24 -4.12 2.43
CA GLU A 135 7.43 -5.17 1.82
C GLU A 135 8.01 -6.54 2.21
N VAL A 136 7.15 -7.43 2.70
CA VAL A 136 7.50 -8.81 3.04
C VAL A 136 6.79 -9.75 2.09
N GLY A 137 7.55 -10.70 1.53
CA GLY A 137 7.10 -11.64 0.50
C GLY A 137 8.07 -11.67 -0.68
N PHE A 138 7.93 -12.69 -1.52
CA PHE A 138 8.66 -12.80 -2.78
C PHE A 138 7.72 -12.59 -3.97
N LYS A 139 8.24 -11.94 -5.02
CA LYS A 139 7.51 -11.72 -6.28
C LYS A 139 7.50 -12.96 -7.18
N ASP A 140 8.37 -13.93 -6.90
CA ASP A 140 8.44 -15.21 -7.58
C ASP A 140 7.47 -16.22 -6.94
N PRO A 141 6.44 -16.71 -7.66
CA PRO A 141 5.49 -17.69 -7.14
C PRO A 141 6.12 -19.03 -6.70
N ALA A 142 7.31 -19.36 -7.23
CA ALA A 142 8.05 -20.57 -6.87
C ALA A 142 8.79 -20.42 -5.54
N ARG A 143 8.97 -19.20 -5.04
CA ARG A 143 9.62 -18.90 -3.76
C ARG A 143 8.56 -18.47 -2.77
N ARG A 144 8.45 -19.19 -1.66
CA ARG A 144 7.54 -18.85 -0.56
C ARG A 144 8.32 -18.74 0.74
N LEU A 145 7.95 -17.74 1.54
CA LEU A 145 8.36 -17.67 2.93
C LEU A 145 7.47 -18.63 3.73
N ASP A 146 8.07 -19.37 4.66
CA ASP A 146 7.30 -20.07 5.68
C ASP A 146 6.77 -19.09 6.74
N LEU A 147 5.86 -19.56 7.61
CA LEU A 147 5.24 -18.72 8.64
C LEU A 147 6.26 -18.11 9.62
N TRP A 148 7.35 -18.84 9.93
CA TRP A 148 8.39 -18.33 10.83
C TRP A 148 9.16 -17.19 10.16
N GLN A 149 9.49 -17.33 8.87
CA GLN A 149 10.16 -16.31 8.09
C GLN A 149 9.31 -15.04 7.93
N TRP A 150 8.00 -15.17 7.66
CA TRP A 150 7.08 -14.03 7.67
C TRP A 150 7.11 -13.29 9.00
N LYS A 151 6.95 -14.04 10.10
CA LYS A 151 6.97 -13.49 11.45
C LYS A 151 8.30 -12.80 11.77
N ASP A 152 9.42 -13.43 11.41
CA ASP A 152 10.75 -12.91 11.69
C ASP A 152 11.03 -11.64 10.88
N GLU A 153 10.70 -11.63 9.59
CA GLU A 153 10.93 -10.48 8.72
C GLU A 153 10.07 -9.27 9.11
N VAL A 154 8.77 -9.46 9.40
CA VAL A 154 7.91 -8.37 9.90
C VAL A 154 8.46 -7.76 11.20
N ARG A 155 8.99 -8.59 12.11
CA ARG A 155 9.60 -8.09 13.36
C ARG A 155 10.84 -7.27 13.10
N HIS A 156 11.73 -7.75 12.23
CA HIS A 156 12.96 -7.04 11.88
C HIS A 156 12.66 -5.72 11.19
N ASP A 157 11.71 -5.69 10.27
CA ASP A 157 11.31 -4.48 9.56
C ASP A 157 10.81 -3.40 10.52
N LEU A 158 9.89 -3.76 11.43
CA LEU A 158 9.36 -2.83 12.44
C LEU A 158 10.45 -2.36 13.41
N ALA A 159 11.33 -3.26 13.87
CA ALA A 159 12.43 -2.92 14.76
C ALA A 159 13.47 -2.01 14.09
N ALA A 160 13.64 -2.10 12.78
CA ALA A 160 14.54 -1.27 12.00
C ALA A 160 13.99 0.14 11.70
N GLY A 161 12.71 0.39 11.99
CA GLY A 161 12.07 1.71 11.84
C GLY A 161 11.03 1.81 10.73
N ALA A 162 10.51 0.70 10.21
CA ALA A 162 9.39 0.73 9.28
C ALA A 162 8.15 1.40 9.89
N TRP A 163 7.52 2.31 9.17
CA TRP A 163 6.23 2.88 9.56
C TRP A 163 5.12 1.84 9.39
N LEU A 164 5.02 1.27 8.19
CA LEU A 164 4.10 0.18 7.84
C LEU A 164 4.85 -0.96 7.17
N VAL A 165 4.34 -2.18 7.37
CA VAL A 165 4.81 -3.36 6.66
C VAL A 165 3.73 -3.79 5.67
N ILE A 166 4.09 -3.75 4.40
CA ILE A 166 3.30 -4.20 3.26
C ILE A 166 3.38 -5.72 3.18
N THR A 167 2.23 -6.37 3.07
CA THR A 167 2.18 -7.81 2.75
C THR A 167 2.08 -7.97 1.24
N GLU A 168 3.08 -8.58 0.61
CA GLU A 168 3.11 -8.78 -0.84
C GLU A 168 1.85 -9.50 -1.34
N GLY A 169 1.27 -8.96 -2.40
CA GLY A 169 0.24 -9.59 -3.24
C GLY A 169 0.57 -9.53 -4.73
N ARG A 170 1.61 -8.78 -5.12
CA ARG A 170 1.86 -8.28 -6.49
C ARG A 170 0.69 -7.43 -7.00
N GLU A 171 0.85 -6.91 -8.22
CA GLU A 171 -0.26 -6.28 -8.95
C GLU A 171 -1.39 -7.29 -9.25
N SER A 172 -1.06 -8.57 -9.45
CA SER A 172 -2.04 -9.60 -9.81
C SER A 172 -2.89 -10.09 -8.64
N GLY A 173 -2.43 -9.91 -7.40
CA GLY A 173 -3.09 -10.48 -6.22
C GLY A 173 -3.00 -12.00 -6.19
N THR A 174 -1.86 -12.59 -6.58
CA THR A 174 -1.69 -14.06 -6.71
C THR A 174 -0.34 -14.55 -6.16
N ALA A 175 0.21 -13.82 -5.19
CA ALA A 175 1.47 -14.15 -4.54
C ALA A 175 1.44 -13.72 -3.07
N GLY A 176 2.47 -14.11 -2.31
CA GLY A 176 2.64 -13.71 -0.91
C GLY A 176 1.50 -14.21 -0.03
N THR A 177 0.62 -13.28 0.36
CA THR A 177 -0.58 -13.58 1.18
C THR A 177 -1.72 -14.22 0.40
N TYR A 178 -1.59 -14.39 -0.91
CA TYR A 178 -2.57 -15.04 -1.77
C TYR A 178 -2.02 -16.29 -2.44
N ASP A 179 -2.91 -17.24 -2.73
CA ASP A 179 -2.58 -18.39 -3.57
C ASP A 179 -2.64 -18.06 -5.07
N ALA A 180 -2.44 -19.07 -5.93
CA ALA A 180 -2.42 -18.87 -7.38
C ALA A 180 -3.79 -18.48 -7.97
N SER A 181 -4.89 -18.76 -7.26
CA SER A 181 -6.25 -18.35 -7.62
C SER A 181 -6.60 -16.94 -7.12
N GLY A 182 -5.79 -16.41 -6.21
CA GLY A 182 -5.95 -15.12 -5.54
C GLY A 182 -6.78 -15.18 -4.26
N GLU A 183 -7.09 -16.38 -3.78
CA GLU A 183 -7.69 -16.61 -2.47
C GLU A 183 -6.68 -16.30 -1.36
N VAL A 184 -7.19 -15.79 -0.24
CA VAL A 184 -6.36 -15.38 0.90
C VAL A 184 -5.81 -16.60 1.63
N ILE A 185 -4.52 -16.61 1.90
CA ILE A 185 -3.88 -17.59 2.77
C ILE A 185 -3.99 -17.07 4.21
N GLU A 186 -5.11 -17.37 4.86
CA GLU A 186 -5.45 -16.83 6.20
C GLU A 186 -4.36 -17.07 7.24
N GLU A 187 -3.69 -18.23 7.22
CA GLU A 187 -2.60 -18.54 8.16
C GLU A 187 -1.43 -17.55 8.09
N ILE A 188 -1.09 -17.05 6.89
CA ILE A 188 -0.04 -16.04 6.71
C ILE A 188 -0.55 -14.70 7.26
N VAL A 189 -1.79 -14.33 6.93
CA VAL A 189 -2.40 -13.07 7.40
C VAL A 189 -2.49 -13.03 8.92
N ASP A 190 -3.02 -14.08 9.54
CA ASP A 190 -3.12 -14.19 11.00
C ASP A 190 -1.73 -14.18 11.65
N THR A 191 -0.72 -14.78 11.00
CA THR A 191 0.67 -14.75 11.48
C THR A 191 1.22 -13.32 11.53
N VAL A 192 1.10 -12.55 10.45
CA VAL A 192 1.64 -11.18 10.41
C VAL A 192 0.82 -10.23 11.29
N VAL A 193 -0.50 -10.40 11.36
CA VAL A 193 -1.39 -9.65 12.26
C VAL A 193 -1.04 -9.92 13.72
N GLY A 194 -0.76 -11.18 14.09
CA GLY A 194 -0.34 -11.53 15.44
C GLY A 194 1.00 -10.91 15.87
N VAL A 195 1.81 -10.44 14.92
CA VAL A 195 3.09 -9.77 15.18
C VAL A 195 2.94 -8.25 15.27
N ALA A 196 2.29 -7.64 14.27
CA ALA A 196 2.30 -6.19 14.08
C ALA A 196 0.99 -5.52 14.51
N GLY A 197 -0.11 -6.28 14.58
CA GLY A 197 -1.46 -5.75 14.57
C GLY A 197 -1.86 -5.17 13.20
N PRO A 198 -3.16 -5.10 12.88
CA PRO A 198 -3.62 -4.69 11.54
C PRO A 198 -3.30 -3.21 11.24
N GLY A 199 -3.19 -2.35 12.25
CA GLY A 199 -2.89 -0.92 12.07
C GLY A 199 -1.45 -0.61 11.64
N ARG A 200 -0.52 -1.56 11.79
CA ARG A 200 0.88 -1.44 11.33
C ARG A 200 1.15 -2.20 10.03
N LEU A 201 0.13 -2.85 9.49
CA LEU A 201 0.19 -3.56 8.22
C LEU A 201 -0.49 -2.76 7.13
N LEU A 202 -0.10 -3.03 5.89
CA LEU A 202 -0.77 -2.55 4.68
C LEU A 202 -0.92 -3.75 3.74
N PHE A 203 -2.15 -4.20 3.55
CA PHE A 203 -2.40 -5.41 2.75
C PHE A 203 -2.51 -5.02 1.29
N GLU A 204 -1.61 -5.48 0.42
CA GLU A 204 -1.83 -5.33 -1.02
C GLU A 204 -3.09 -6.11 -1.40
N ALA A 205 -4.10 -5.43 -1.93
CA ALA A 205 -5.39 -6.01 -2.29
C ALA A 205 -5.85 -5.44 -3.64
N PRO A 206 -5.15 -5.78 -4.74
CA PRO A 206 -5.46 -5.24 -6.06
C PRO A 206 -6.83 -5.69 -6.59
N ARG A 207 -7.41 -6.78 -6.08
CA ARG A 207 -8.71 -7.29 -6.51
C ARG A 207 -9.84 -6.95 -5.54
N ARG A 208 -11.05 -6.76 -6.06
CA ARG A 208 -12.26 -6.43 -5.28
C ARG A 208 -12.53 -7.41 -4.14
N ASP A 209 -12.47 -8.71 -4.43
CA ASP A 209 -12.72 -9.77 -3.46
C ASP A 209 -11.72 -9.72 -2.29
N GLN A 210 -10.45 -9.42 -2.56
CA GLN A 210 -9.41 -9.22 -1.56
C GLN A 210 -9.67 -7.98 -0.70
N GLN A 211 -10.08 -6.86 -1.32
CA GLN A 211 -10.47 -5.64 -0.62
C GLN A 211 -11.66 -5.90 0.31
N ALA A 212 -12.70 -6.57 -0.20
CA ALA A 212 -13.91 -6.90 0.56
C ALA A 212 -13.60 -7.86 1.72
N TRP A 213 -12.74 -8.85 1.51
CA TRP A 213 -12.28 -9.77 2.56
C TRP A 213 -11.57 -9.00 3.68
N CYS A 214 -10.60 -8.14 3.35
CA CYS A 214 -9.87 -7.34 4.35
C CYS A 214 -10.81 -6.42 5.14
N ILE A 215 -11.75 -5.75 4.47
CA ILE A 215 -12.73 -4.86 5.11
C ILE A 215 -13.66 -5.65 6.02
N SER A 216 -14.13 -6.81 5.59
CA SER A 216 -15.00 -7.67 6.40
C SER A 216 -14.27 -8.23 7.63
N ARG A 217 -12.98 -8.53 7.49
CA ARG A 217 -12.15 -9.11 8.55
C ARG A 217 -11.67 -8.09 9.58
N PHE A 218 -11.26 -6.90 9.13
CA PHE A 218 -10.56 -5.91 9.96
C PHE A 218 -11.31 -4.57 10.10
N GLY A 219 -12.43 -4.38 9.39
CA GLY A 219 -13.24 -3.16 9.40
C GLY A 219 -12.87 -2.17 8.29
N SER A 220 -13.65 -1.09 8.22
CA SER A 220 -13.53 -0.04 7.19
C SER A 220 -12.21 0.74 7.23
N ASP A 221 -11.46 0.65 8.33
CA ASP A 221 -10.19 1.34 8.56
C ASP A 221 -8.95 0.43 8.39
N VAL A 222 -9.08 -0.70 7.69
CA VAL A 222 -7.93 -1.50 7.26
C VAL A 222 -7.10 -0.75 6.20
N ASN A 223 -5.77 -0.79 6.30
CA ASN A 223 -4.88 -0.18 5.30
C ASN A 223 -4.75 -1.10 4.09
N LEU A 224 -4.99 -0.59 2.88
CA LEU A 224 -4.95 -1.37 1.65
C LEU A 224 -4.02 -0.77 0.61
N GLY A 225 -3.24 -1.63 -0.04
CA GLY A 225 -2.23 -1.34 -1.04
C GLY A 225 -2.54 -1.87 -2.42
N ASN A 226 -1.73 -1.45 -3.38
CA ASN A 226 -1.90 -1.74 -4.81
C ASN A 226 -3.34 -1.53 -5.32
N ILE A 227 -4.04 -0.54 -4.78
CA ILE A 227 -5.37 -0.18 -5.28
C ILE A 227 -5.20 0.42 -6.67
N ALA A 228 -5.90 -0.14 -7.65
CA ALA A 228 -5.90 0.38 -9.00
C ALA A 228 -6.51 1.79 -9.00
N LEU A 229 -5.99 2.67 -9.86
CA LEU A 229 -6.39 4.08 -9.89
C LEU A 229 -7.88 4.27 -10.23
N ASP A 230 -8.45 3.38 -11.04
CA ASP A 230 -9.87 3.32 -11.39
C ASP A 230 -10.75 2.67 -10.30
N ASP A 231 -10.15 2.06 -9.28
CA ASP A 231 -10.87 1.42 -8.17
C ASP A 231 -10.93 2.26 -6.88
N VAL A 232 -10.34 3.46 -6.85
CA VAL A 232 -10.33 4.32 -5.65
C VAL A 232 -11.74 4.57 -5.09
N VAL A 233 -12.69 4.96 -5.93
CA VAL A 233 -14.07 5.21 -5.50
C VAL A 233 -14.79 3.90 -5.14
N ASN A 234 -14.51 2.83 -5.87
CA ASN A 234 -15.07 1.50 -5.61
C ASN A 234 -14.64 0.95 -4.24
N LEU A 235 -13.38 1.20 -3.86
CA LEU A 235 -12.87 0.85 -2.55
C LEU A 235 -13.56 1.66 -1.45
N GLU A 236 -13.70 2.98 -1.62
CA GLU A 236 -14.40 3.78 -0.61
C GLU A 236 -15.88 3.34 -0.46
N ALA A 237 -16.53 2.97 -1.57
CA ALA A 237 -17.86 2.37 -1.52
C ALA A 237 -17.89 1.05 -0.73
N LEU A 238 -16.87 0.20 -0.87
CA LEU A 238 -16.73 -1.00 -0.04
C LEU A 238 -16.55 -0.63 1.45
N ARG A 239 -15.70 0.35 1.77
CA ARG A 239 -15.45 0.78 3.15
C ARG A 239 -16.71 1.33 3.83
N LEU A 240 -17.57 2.00 3.05
CA LEU A 240 -18.82 2.60 3.54
C LEU A 240 -20.01 1.62 3.52
N GLY A 241 -19.85 0.40 3.02
CA GLY A 241 -20.96 -0.55 2.87
C GLY A 241 -21.96 -0.16 1.78
N LEU A 242 -21.53 0.63 0.80
CA LEU A 242 -22.33 1.11 -0.34
C LEU A 242 -22.24 0.19 -1.56
N ARG A 243 -21.53 -0.94 -1.44
CA ARG A 243 -21.37 -1.96 -2.47
C ARG A 243 -21.77 -3.32 -1.91
N ALA A 244 -22.39 -4.17 -2.75
CA ALA A 244 -23.01 -5.42 -2.31
C ALA A 244 -22.12 -6.32 -1.45
N ASP A 245 -20.82 -6.39 -1.75
CA ASP A 245 -19.86 -7.24 -1.04
C ASP A 245 -19.74 -6.91 0.46
N THR A 246 -19.99 -5.67 0.87
CA THR A 246 -19.90 -5.19 2.27
C THR A 246 -21.18 -4.49 2.76
N ALA A 247 -22.24 -4.50 1.94
CA ALA A 247 -23.50 -3.86 2.28
C ALA A 247 -24.18 -4.57 3.44
N VAL A 248 -24.34 -3.86 4.56
CA VAL A 248 -25.13 -4.34 5.70
C VAL A 248 -26.58 -3.98 5.45
N ILE A 249 -27.35 -4.89 4.85
CA ILE A 249 -28.80 -4.73 4.69
C ILE A 249 -29.45 -4.93 6.06
N ARG A 250 -29.61 -3.84 6.82
CA ARG A 250 -30.54 -3.85 7.96
C ARG A 250 -31.94 -3.71 7.37
N ALA A 251 -32.78 -4.73 7.57
CA ALA A 251 -34.20 -4.61 7.26
C ALA A 251 -34.74 -3.36 7.99
N ALA A 252 -35.39 -2.46 7.26
CA ALA A 252 -36.12 -1.37 7.88
C ALA A 252 -37.11 -1.97 8.89
N PRO A 253 -37.29 -1.38 10.10
CA PRO A 253 -38.44 -1.73 10.92
C PRO A 253 -39.68 -1.52 10.05
N ALA A 254 -40.49 -2.57 9.90
CA ALA A 254 -41.68 -2.56 9.07
C ALA A 254 -42.59 -1.40 9.50
N SER A 255 -42.54 -0.31 8.74
CA SER A 255 -43.45 0.83 8.87
C SER A 255 -43.52 1.54 7.53
N TRP A 256 -44.31 0.95 6.64
CA TRP A 256 -45.00 1.63 5.54
C TRP A 256 -46.49 1.42 5.77
#